data_AF-A0A832UPP0-F1
#
_entry.id   AF-A0A832UPP0-F1
#
_cell.length_a   1.000
_cell.length_b   1.000
_cell.length_c   1.000
_cell.angle_alpha   90.00
_cell.angle_beta   90.00
_cell.angle_gamma   90.00
#
_symmetry.space_group_name_H-M   'P 1'
#
loop_
_entity.id
_entity.type
_entity.pdbx_description
1 polymer ?
#
loop_
_entity_poly.entity_id
_entity_poly.type
_entity_poly.pdbx_seq_one_letter_code
_entity_poly.pdbx_strand_id
1 'polypeptide(L)'
;MKKMKLFPHEIFEKLQEVRAMKDRVQILEDNASFALKTILQANFNDWVKFELPEGSPPYTKDENPPEHSAGRIEKVIPQLKLFVEGSKLPSYKKEGRFVQLLESIHHKDAEILIAMKDKSLMKLYSAITPALVKKAFPLLIRDTASKK
;
A
#
# COMPACT_ATOMS: atom_id res chain seq x y z
N MET A 1 -16.27 -13.97 -18.10
CA MET A 1 -16.07 -12.51 -17.92
C MET A 1 -14.73 -12.31 -17.21
N LYS A 2 -13.84 -11.47 -17.76
CA LYS A 2 -12.56 -11.13 -17.12
C LYS A 2 -12.91 -10.22 -15.92
N LYS A 3 -12.85 -10.74 -14.70
CA LYS A 3 -13.11 -9.97 -13.46
C LYS A 3 -12.16 -8.76 -13.49
N MET A 4 -12.68 -7.54 -13.54
CA MET A 4 -11.84 -6.34 -13.40
C MET A 4 -11.17 -6.42 -12.04
N LYS A 5 -9.83 -6.30 -12.02
CA LYS A 5 -9.09 -6.23 -10.76
C LYS A 5 -9.34 -4.86 -10.16
N LEU A 6 -9.81 -4.86 -8.91
CA LEU A 6 -10.05 -3.65 -8.13
C LEU A 6 -8.73 -2.94 -7.82
N PHE A 7 -8.79 -1.62 -7.65
CA PHE A 7 -7.68 -0.82 -7.13
C PHE A 7 -7.46 -1.11 -5.63
N PRO A 8 -6.24 -0.89 -5.10
CA PRO A 8 -5.93 -1.15 -3.69
C PRO A 8 -6.92 -0.50 -2.72
N HIS A 9 -7.29 0.76 -2.93
CA HIS A 9 -8.28 1.42 -2.08
C HIS A 9 -9.66 0.76 -2.11
N GLU A 10 -10.16 0.36 -3.28
CA GLU A 10 -11.46 -0.33 -3.39
C GLU A 10 -11.43 -1.70 -2.67
N ILE A 11 -10.30 -2.42 -2.77
CA ILE A 11 -10.09 -3.67 -2.04
C ILE A 11 -10.13 -3.39 -0.53
N PHE A 12 -9.41 -2.37 -0.07
CA PHE A 12 -9.27 -2.04 1.34
C PHE A 12 -10.57 -1.53 1.97
N GLU A 13 -11.35 -0.75 1.23
CA GLU A 13 -12.71 -0.32 1.59
C GLU A 13 -13.64 -1.53 1.68
N LYS A 14 -13.64 -2.40 0.67
CA LYS A 14 -14.45 -3.62 0.68
C LYS A 14 -14.14 -4.54 1.85
N LEU A 15 -12.89 -4.60 2.30
CA LEU A 15 -12.50 -5.36 3.49
C LEU A 15 -13.08 -4.80 4.80
N GLN A 16 -13.36 -3.49 4.88
CA GLN A 16 -14.00 -2.90 6.06
C GLN A 16 -15.45 -3.39 6.20
N GLU A 17 -16.17 -3.48 5.08
CA GLU A 17 -17.59 -3.85 5.04
C GLU A 17 -17.86 -5.31 5.37
N VAL A 18 -16.88 -6.18 5.08
CA VAL A 18 -17.02 -7.63 5.32
C VAL A 18 -16.65 -7.96 6.76
N ARG A 19 -17.53 -8.65 7.48
CA ARG A 19 -17.27 -9.05 8.88
C ARG A 19 -16.46 -10.34 9.01
N ALA A 20 -16.75 -11.35 8.18
CA ALA A 20 -16.15 -12.67 8.30
C ALA A 20 -14.69 -12.68 7.83
N MET A 21 -13.80 -13.22 8.68
CA MET A 21 -12.37 -13.37 8.35
C MET A 21 -12.13 -14.18 7.08
N LYS A 22 -12.91 -15.26 6.87
CA LYS A 22 -12.79 -16.13 5.68
C LYS A 22 -13.05 -15.34 4.39
N ASP A 23 -14.08 -14.50 4.39
CA ASP A 23 -14.46 -13.73 3.21
C ASP A 23 -13.46 -12.61 2.93
N ARG A 24 -12.89 -11.99 3.98
CA ARG A 24 -11.77 -11.05 3.85
C ARG A 24 -10.53 -11.70 3.23
N VAL A 25 -10.21 -12.92 3.64
CA VAL A 25 -9.11 -13.70 3.04
C VAL A 25 -9.38 -13.93 1.56
N GLN A 26 -10.58 -14.40 1.20
CA GLN A 26 -10.95 -14.64 -0.20
C GLN A 26 -10.86 -13.37 -1.05
N ILE A 27 -11.28 -12.22 -0.53
CA ILE A 27 -11.18 -10.93 -1.24
C ILE A 27 -9.72 -10.58 -1.56
N LEU A 28 -8.80 -10.77 -0.60
CA LEU A 28 -7.38 -10.53 -0.82
C LEU A 28 -6.79 -11.50 -1.84
N GLU A 29 -7.11 -12.78 -1.74
CA GLU A 29 -6.62 -13.83 -2.65
C GLU A 29 -7.13 -13.62 -4.09
N ASP A 30 -8.41 -13.34 -4.26
CA ASP A 30 -9.04 -13.04 -5.55
C ASP A 30 -8.43 -11.83 -6.25
N ASN A 31 -8.00 -10.83 -5.47
CA ASN A 31 -7.42 -9.58 -5.97
C ASN A 31 -5.90 -9.55 -5.85
N ALA A 32 -5.24 -10.69 -5.66
CA ALA A 32 -3.80 -10.76 -5.54
C ALA A 32 -3.10 -10.11 -6.74
N SER A 33 -2.26 -9.11 -6.43
CA SER A 33 -1.46 -8.36 -7.39
C SER A 33 -0.10 -8.01 -6.80
N PHE A 34 0.86 -7.69 -7.67
CA PHE A 34 2.17 -7.22 -7.22
C PHE A 34 2.05 -5.95 -6.38
N ALA A 35 1.19 -5.01 -6.78
CA ALA A 35 0.95 -3.78 -6.04
C ALA A 35 0.38 -4.04 -4.65
N LEU A 36 -0.70 -4.83 -4.56
CA LEU A 36 -1.33 -5.18 -3.29
C LEU A 36 -0.36 -5.86 -2.32
N LYS A 37 0.37 -6.87 -2.82
CA LYS A 37 1.37 -7.59 -2.01
C LYS A 37 2.52 -6.69 -1.57
N THR A 38 2.98 -5.79 -2.44
CA THR A 38 4.05 -4.82 -2.11
C THR A 38 3.60 -3.87 -1.01
N ILE A 39 2.38 -3.33 -1.09
CA ILE A 39 1.81 -2.42 -0.07
C ILE A 39 1.74 -3.13 1.29
N LEU A 40 1.16 -4.33 1.33
CA LEU A 40 1.04 -5.11 2.56
C LEU A 40 2.42 -5.50 3.12
N GLN A 41 3.34 -5.95 2.27
CA GLN A 41 4.70 -6.32 2.66
C GLN A 41 5.44 -5.11 3.23
N ALA A 42 5.39 -3.99 2.53
CA ALA A 42 6.05 -2.75 2.91
C ALA A 42 5.48 -2.18 4.20
N ASN A 43 4.19 -2.34 4.50
CA ASN A 43 3.62 -1.86 5.76
C ASN A 43 3.93 -2.78 6.95
N PHE A 44 3.88 -4.10 6.81
CA PHE A 44 3.94 -5.04 7.95
C PHE A 44 5.31 -5.65 8.21
N ASN A 45 6.32 -5.35 7.42
CA ASN A 45 7.68 -5.80 7.66
C ASN A 45 8.59 -4.65 8.12
N ASP A 46 9.19 -4.78 9.30
CA ASP A 46 10.08 -3.78 9.90
C ASP A 46 11.40 -3.59 9.13
N TRP A 47 11.80 -4.58 8.32
CA TRP A 47 13.02 -4.51 7.52
C TRP A 47 12.87 -3.64 6.27
N VAL A 48 11.65 -3.31 5.85
CA VAL A 48 11.40 -2.35 4.77
C VAL A 48 11.32 -0.96 5.42
N LYS A 49 12.37 -0.16 5.30
CA LYS A 49 12.40 1.19 5.87
C LYS A 49 12.45 2.23 4.76
N PHE A 50 11.56 3.21 4.82
CA PHE A 50 11.51 4.34 3.89
C PHE A 50 12.32 5.50 4.45
N GLU A 51 13.20 6.06 3.63
CA GLU A 51 13.94 7.29 3.93
C GLU A 51 13.14 8.49 3.40
N LEU A 52 11.98 8.71 4.03
CA LEU A 52 11.05 9.80 3.75
C LEU A 52 10.56 10.37 5.11
N PRO A 53 10.23 11.67 5.20
CA PRO A 53 9.60 12.23 6.40
C PRO A 53 8.30 11.51 6.76
N GLU A 54 7.98 11.41 8.05
CA GLU A 54 6.68 10.90 8.51
C GLU A 54 5.53 11.84 8.12
N GLY A 55 4.34 11.28 7.92
CA GLY A 55 3.14 12.04 7.60
C GLY A 55 2.95 12.30 6.11
N SER A 56 1.89 13.04 5.79
CA SER A 56 1.56 13.42 4.41
C SER A 56 2.37 14.62 3.98
N PRO A 57 3.15 14.54 2.87
CA PRO A 57 3.70 15.75 2.25
C PRO A 57 2.55 16.60 1.65
N PRO A 58 2.79 17.87 1.30
CA PRO A 58 1.90 18.61 0.42
C PRO A 58 2.00 18.03 -1.00
N TYR A 59 0.86 17.67 -1.59
CA TYR A 59 0.76 17.17 -2.97
C TYR A 59 -0.61 17.53 -3.56
N THR A 60 -0.69 17.61 -4.88
CA THR A 60 -1.96 17.78 -5.60
C THR A 60 -2.68 16.45 -5.69
N LYS A 61 -3.89 16.36 -5.12
CA LYS A 61 -4.69 15.13 -5.16
C LYS A 61 -5.28 14.90 -6.56
N ASP A 62 -5.15 13.68 -7.08
CA ASP A 62 -5.89 13.24 -8.26
C ASP A 62 -7.30 12.77 -7.83
N GLU A 63 -8.28 13.64 -8.04
CA GLU A 63 -9.70 13.42 -7.71
C GLU A 63 -10.52 12.87 -8.90
N ASN A 64 -9.86 12.52 -10.01
CA ASN A 64 -10.55 11.85 -11.11
C ASN A 64 -11.02 10.46 -10.66
N PRO A 65 -12.04 9.87 -11.30
CA PRO A 65 -12.38 8.46 -11.08
C PRO A 65 -11.13 7.57 -11.23
N PRO A 66 -10.99 6.48 -10.45
CA PRO A 66 -9.80 5.62 -10.49
C PRO A 66 -9.42 5.14 -11.90
N GLU A 67 -10.40 4.92 -12.77
CA GLU A 67 -10.22 4.52 -14.17
C GLU A 67 -9.55 5.59 -15.02
N HIS A 68 -9.68 6.86 -14.62
CA HIS A 68 -9.24 8.06 -15.32
C HIS A 68 -8.07 8.77 -14.63
N SER A 69 -7.53 8.22 -13.55
CA SER A 69 -6.32 8.78 -12.91
C SER A 69 -5.15 8.88 -13.88
N ALA A 70 -4.28 9.88 -13.67
CA ALA A 70 -3.15 10.20 -14.55
C ALA A 70 -2.18 9.02 -14.74
N GLY A 71 -2.10 8.15 -13.74
CA GLY A 71 -1.27 6.97 -13.69
C GLY A 71 -1.96 5.78 -13.03
N ARG A 72 -1.33 4.62 -13.17
CA ARG A 72 -1.80 3.36 -12.59
C ARG A 72 -0.86 2.96 -11.45
N ILE A 73 -1.42 2.63 -10.29
CA ILE A 73 -0.63 2.22 -9.13
C ILE A 73 0.29 1.04 -9.44
N GLU A 74 -0.15 0.10 -10.29
CA GLU A 74 0.64 -1.05 -10.72
C GLU A 74 1.92 -0.66 -11.48
N LYS A 75 1.90 0.48 -12.18
CA LYS A 75 3.05 0.98 -12.94
C LYS A 75 4.02 1.75 -12.06
N VAL A 76 3.54 2.42 -11.01
CA VAL A 76 4.38 3.25 -10.14
C VAL A 76 4.89 2.51 -8.91
N ILE A 77 4.22 1.43 -8.47
CA ILE A 77 4.63 0.66 -7.28
C ILE A 77 6.09 0.18 -7.29
N PRO A 78 6.71 -0.21 -8.44
CA PRO A 78 8.11 -0.63 -8.44
C PRO A 78 9.09 0.51 -8.15
N GLN A 79 8.64 1.77 -8.24
CA GLN A 79 9.44 2.95 -7.93
C GLN A 79 9.65 3.13 -6.42
N LEU A 80 8.84 2.46 -5.57
CA LEU A 80 9.00 2.55 -4.11
C LEU A 80 10.40 2.16 -3.62
N LYS A 81 11.11 1.30 -4.34
CA LYS A 81 12.51 0.94 -4.07
C LYS A 81 13.49 2.12 -4.12
N LEU A 82 13.11 3.23 -4.74
CA LEU A 82 13.92 4.44 -4.78
C LEU A 82 13.90 5.18 -3.44
N PHE A 83 12.85 4.95 -2.64
CA PHE A 83 12.60 5.65 -1.38
C PHE A 83 13.02 4.84 -0.16
N VAL A 84 13.45 3.60 -0.31
CA VAL A 84 13.93 2.79 0.83
C VAL A 84 15.36 3.18 1.23
N GLU A 85 15.71 2.86 2.48
CA GLU A 85 17.09 2.95 2.97
C GLU A 85 18.06 2.20 2.04
N GLY A 86 19.26 2.76 1.84
CA GLY A 86 20.28 2.19 0.94
C GLY A 86 20.10 2.53 -0.55
N SER A 87 19.01 3.19 -0.94
CA SER A 87 18.90 3.79 -2.28
C SER A 87 19.91 4.93 -2.45
N LYS A 88 20.59 4.96 -3.60
CA LYS A 88 21.61 5.98 -3.97
C LYS A 88 21.02 7.37 -4.25
N LEU A 89 19.70 7.52 -4.26
CA LEU A 89 19.05 8.79 -4.55
C LEU A 89 19.22 9.74 -3.34
N PRO A 90 19.63 11.01 -3.52
CA PRO A 90 19.66 11.97 -2.42
C PRO A 90 18.27 12.18 -1.78
N SER A 91 18.20 12.41 -0.47
CA SER A 91 16.94 12.47 0.29
C SER A 91 15.95 13.52 -0.25
N TYR A 92 16.42 14.73 -0.60
CA TYR A 92 15.56 15.76 -1.22
C TYR A 92 14.95 15.32 -2.56
N LYS A 93 15.66 14.49 -3.34
CA LYS A 93 15.13 13.92 -4.58
C LYS A 93 14.15 12.78 -4.30
N LYS A 94 14.33 12.01 -3.22
CA LYS A 94 13.36 10.98 -2.77
C LYS A 94 12.02 11.65 -2.45
N GLU A 95 12.04 12.71 -1.65
CA GLU A 95 10.84 13.46 -1.27
C GLU A 95 10.11 14.02 -2.50
N GLY A 96 10.81 14.76 -3.37
CA GLY A 96 10.19 15.32 -4.58
C GLY A 96 9.64 14.25 -5.54
N ARG A 97 10.33 13.13 -5.70
CA ARG A 97 9.87 11.99 -6.52
C ARG A 97 8.68 11.27 -5.87
N PHE A 98 8.63 11.20 -4.55
CA PHE A 98 7.51 10.61 -3.83
C PHE A 98 6.26 11.48 -4.01
N VAL A 99 6.37 12.81 -3.88
CA VAL A 99 5.28 13.75 -4.19
C VAL A 99 4.77 13.54 -5.62
N GLN A 100 5.65 13.53 -6.62
CA GLN A 100 5.26 13.27 -8.02
C GLN A 100 4.55 11.93 -8.20
N LEU A 101 4.95 10.90 -7.45
CA LEU A 101 4.27 9.61 -7.47
C LEU A 101 2.84 9.73 -6.93
N LEU A 102 2.65 10.41 -5.79
CA LEU A 102 1.34 10.62 -5.18
C LEU A 102 0.40 11.41 -6.08
N GLU A 103 0.90 12.45 -6.76
CA GLU A 103 0.14 13.26 -7.72
C GLU A 103 -0.25 12.50 -9.00
N SER A 104 0.40 11.36 -9.26
CA SER A 104 0.16 10.56 -10.47
C SER A 104 -0.88 9.45 -10.29
N ILE A 105 -1.42 9.24 -9.08
CA ILE A 105 -2.36 8.16 -8.79
C ILE A 105 -3.59 8.69 -8.05
N HIS A 106 -4.67 7.93 -8.10
CA HIS A 106 -5.90 8.24 -7.37
C HIS A 106 -5.63 8.59 -5.91
N HIS A 107 -6.25 9.66 -5.42
CA HIS A 107 -5.95 10.23 -4.09
C HIS A 107 -6.06 9.21 -2.95
N LYS A 108 -7.02 8.27 -3.00
CA LYS A 108 -7.14 7.22 -1.98
C LYS A 108 -6.00 6.20 -2.00
N ASP A 109 -5.47 5.89 -3.18
CA ASP A 109 -4.29 5.03 -3.31
C ASP A 109 -3.03 5.77 -2.84
N ALA A 110 -2.94 7.09 -3.05
CA ALA A 110 -1.89 7.93 -2.48
C ALA A 110 -1.93 7.93 -0.94
N GLU A 111 -3.11 8.04 -0.33
CA GLU A 111 -3.29 7.93 1.13
C GLU A 111 -2.81 6.56 1.66
N ILE A 112 -3.05 5.48 0.91
CA ILE A 112 -2.51 4.15 1.21
C ILE A 112 -0.98 4.13 1.19
N LEU A 113 -0.34 4.74 0.20
CA LEU A 113 1.14 4.76 0.12
C LEU A 113 1.76 5.57 1.25
N ILE A 114 1.13 6.67 1.67
CA ILE A 114 1.53 7.46 2.83
C ILE A 114 1.41 6.61 4.10
N ALA A 115 0.24 6.01 4.34
CA ALA A 115 0.03 5.17 5.52
C ALA A 115 0.96 3.96 5.54
N MET A 116 1.24 3.36 4.38
CA MET A 116 2.17 2.23 4.21
C MET A 116 3.61 2.61 4.60
N LYS A 117 4.15 3.74 4.12
CA LYS A 117 5.51 4.14 4.49
C LYS A 117 5.63 4.38 5.99
N ASP A 118 4.56 4.91 6.61
CA ASP A 118 4.48 5.23 8.03
C ASP A 118 4.03 4.03 8.89
N LYS A 119 3.96 2.82 8.31
CA LYS A 119 3.55 1.58 9.02
C LYS A 119 2.18 1.68 9.69
N SER A 120 1.31 2.53 9.16
CA SER A 120 0.06 2.96 9.77
C SER A 120 -1.19 2.54 8.99
N LEU A 121 -1.09 1.57 8.07
CA LEU A 121 -2.27 1.07 7.34
C LEU A 121 -3.41 0.61 8.26
N MET A 122 -3.11 0.06 9.43
CA MET A 122 -4.14 -0.33 10.40
C MET A 122 -4.92 0.86 10.97
N LYS A 123 -4.30 2.04 11.04
CA LYS A 123 -4.96 3.27 11.48
C LYS A 123 -5.92 3.78 10.40
N LEU A 124 -5.54 3.65 9.13
CA LEU A 124 -6.38 4.04 8.00
C LEU A 124 -7.49 3.00 7.70
N TYR A 125 -7.16 1.71 7.82
CA TYR A 125 -8.02 0.58 7.48
C TYR A 125 -7.93 -0.52 8.55
N SER A 126 -8.79 -0.41 9.57
CA SER A 126 -8.77 -1.29 10.75
C SER A 126 -8.88 -2.79 10.45
N ALA A 127 -9.58 -3.17 9.37
CA ALA A 127 -9.73 -4.57 8.97
C ALA A 127 -8.42 -5.22 8.47
N ILE A 128 -7.43 -4.43 8.06
CA ILE A 128 -6.17 -4.92 7.47
C ILE A 128 -5.18 -5.21 8.58
N THR A 129 -5.28 -6.42 9.16
CA THR A 129 -4.42 -6.86 10.26
C THR A 129 -3.31 -7.80 9.78
N PRO A 130 -2.18 -7.92 10.50
CA PRO A 130 -1.16 -8.93 10.21
C PRO A 130 -1.74 -10.35 10.17
N ALA A 131 -2.71 -10.66 11.03
CA ALA A 131 -3.37 -11.96 11.04
C ALA A 131 -4.14 -12.24 9.75
N LEU A 132 -4.86 -11.24 9.21
CA LEU A 132 -5.53 -11.36 7.92
C LEU A 132 -4.51 -11.57 6.79
N VAL A 133 -3.44 -10.78 6.77
CA VAL A 133 -2.40 -10.86 5.73
C VAL A 133 -1.69 -12.21 5.75
N LYS A 134 -1.36 -12.76 6.93
CA LYS A 134 -0.76 -14.10 7.06
C LYS A 134 -1.70 -15.21 6.57
N LYS A 135 -3.00 -15.09 6.84
CA LYS A 135 -3.97 -16.07 6.37
C LYS A 135 -4.10 -16.07 4.85
N ALA A 136 -4.17 -14.89 4.22
CA ALA A 136 -4.26 -14.75 2.77
C ALA A 136 -2.94 -14.99 2.04
N PHE A 137 -1.81 -14.58 2.63
CA PHE A 137 -0.48 -14.67 2.04
C PHE A 137 0.57 -15.15 3.07
N PRO A 138 0.65 -16.45 3.37
CA PRO A 138 1.45 -16.99 4.47
C PRO A 138 2.94 -16.62 4.50
N LEU A 139 3.55 -16.37 3.33
CA LEU A 139 4.97 -16.03 3.21
C LEU A 139 5.25 -14.53 2.97
N LEU A 140 4.22 -13.69 2.99
CA LEU A 140 4.37 -12.27 2.63
C LEU A 140 4.98 -11.43 3.75
N ILE A 141 4.61 -11.73 4.99
CA ILE A 141 5.05 -11.01 6.19
C ILE A 141 5.70 -12.01 7.13
N ARG A 142 6.87 -11.66 7.68
CA ARG A 142 7.56 -12.55 8.61
C ARG A 142 6.83 -12.56 9.95
N ASP A 143 6.85 -13.70 10.62
CA ASP A 143 6.54 -13.74 12.04
C ASP A 143 7.59 -12.92 12.77
N THR A 144 7.23 -11.68 13.13
CA THR A 144 7.91 -10.96 14.20
C THR A 144 7.61 -11.74 15.49
N ALA A 145 8.37 -12.80 15.73
CA ALA A 145 8.41 -13.46 17.02
C ALA A 145 8.65 -12.38 18.08
N SER A 146 7.66 -12.23 18.97
CA SER A 146 7.74 -11.61 20.30
C SER A 146 8.97 -10.70 20.48
N LYS A 147 8.80 -9.39 20.31
CA LYS A 147 9.54 -8.46 21.17
C LYS A 147 9.05 -8.75 22.60
N LYS A 148 9.77 -9.65 23.27
CA LYS A 148 9.80 -9.73 24.74
C LYS A 148 10.33 -8.40 25.29
#